data_AF-A0A8T3DNS5-F1
#
_entry.id   AF-A0A8T3DNS5-F1
#
_cell.length_a   1.000
_cell.length_b   1.000
_cell.length_c   1.000
_cell.angle_alpha   90.00
_cell.angle_beta   90.00
_cell.angle_gamma   90.00
#
_symmetry.space_group_name_H-M   'P 1'
#
loop_
_entity.id
_entity.type
_entity.pdbx_description
1 polymer ?
#
loop_
_entity_poly.entity_id
_entity_poly.type
_entity_poly.pdbx_seq_one_letter_code
_entity_poly.pdbx_strand_id
1 'polypeptide(L)'
;MRTMEKTHVSAFSIYKSVLKQNSHPIQVAEKKKRKENGVQPSKSNKKTKRKHAGPRDSTDTQTAVKIETQTEVQDVERVSGTVEGPSLDSVLTDLGKINNSRARASKLFEWLIHPLPAKSFFRETWEKKPALIKRHNAGYYNGLFSTAEFDRILRDDEVHFGVNLDVTSYTHGKRETHNPPGRALPYTVWDFYKRGCSLRLLNPQAFSTVVWSVLSILQEQFNSMAGANVYLTPPGTQGFAPHYDDIEAFVVQLEGKKHWRVYNPRSDDEVLPLVSSPNFSQSEIGEPVMDVVLEAGDLLYFPRGFIHQGDCLPDAHSLHITISSYQRNSWGDLLQKLFPAALEMALEEDVEFRKGLPLDYLTYMGVQNSDKEDPRRTQFTARLLGLMRKVADYAPVDAAVDQKARDFLHDCLPPALTPEEKASSVQGAPARWDRGAAQGTALKMKGHTKIRLIRDGIARLCSNGDEVVLCHIADNSRVYHKEEPKSFEISDEQTEAMEFLIRSYPKFVSVESLPCDTFEDKMSLAMILFERGLVHTSEPFRPS
;
A
#
# COMPACT_ATOMS: atom_id res chain seq x y z
N MET A 1 -3.24 20.84 51.34
CA MET A 1 -3.60 19.94 50.23
C MET A 1 -4.08 20.80 49.07
N ARG A 2 -3.23 21.07 48.08
CA ARG A 2 -3.59 21.75 46.82
C ARG A 2 -3.83 20.68 45.76
N THR A 3 -5.06 20.58 45.28
CA THR A 3 -5.42 19.79 44.10
C THR A 3 -4.91 20.51 42.86
N MET A 4 -3.97 19.90 42.13
CA MET A 4 -3.59 20.33 40.78
C MET A 4 -4.70 19.89 39.82
N GLU A 5 -5.40 20.87 39.22
CA GLU A 5 -6.15 20.65 38.00
C GLU A 5 -5.15 20.32 36.89
N LYS A 6 -5.27 19.12 36.32
CA LYS A 6 -4.56 18.76 35.09
C LYS A 6 -5.32 19.42 33.93
N THR A 7 -4.85 20.58 33.49
CA THR A 7 -5.20 21.13 32.17
C THR A 7 -4.76 20.12 31.11
N HIS A 8 -5.72 19.52 30.42
CA HIS A 8 -5.46 18.58 29.33
C HIS A 8 -4.96 19.41 28.13
N VAL A 9 -3.69 19.27 27.77
CA VAL A 9 -3.10 19.92 26.60
C VAL A 9 -3.15 18.91 25.46
N SER A 10 -3.72 19.27 24.31
CA SER A 10 -3.83 18.35 23.17
C SER A 10 -2.43 17.99 22.65
N ALA A 11 -2.25 16.74 22.18
CA ALA A 11 -0.97 16.30 21.61
C ALA A 11 -0.52 17.22 20.47
N PHE A 12 -1.48 17.72 19.69
CA PHE A 12 -1.23 18.69 18.64
C PHE A 12 -0.81 20.07 19.15
N SER A 13 -1.30 20.56 20.28
CA SER A 13 -0.83 21.82 20.88
C SER A 13 0.60 21.72 21.42
N ILE A 14 1.03 20.55 21.90
CA ILE A 14 2.44 20.26 22.20
C ILE A 14 3.25 20.29 20.90
N TYR A 15 2.76 19.64 19.85
CA TYR A 15 3.39 19.62 18.53
C TYR A 15 3.51 21.02 17.89
N LYS A 16 2.48 21.85 17.97
CA LYS A 16 2.49 23.27 17.56
C LYS A 16 3.44 24.12 18.39
N SER A 17 3.63 23.83 19.68
CA SER A 17 4.60 24.56 20.50
C SER A 17 6.04 24.27 20.09
N VAL A 18 6.31 23.06 19.57
CA VAL A 18 7.59 22.68 18.96
C VAL A 18 7.77 23.38 17.61
N LEU A 19 6.73 23.45 16.78
CA LEU A 19 6.82 24.10 15.46
C LEU A 19 6.77 25.65 15.48
N LYS A 20 6.02 26.29 16.40
CA LYS A 20 5.93 27.76 16.52
C LYS A 20 7.24 28.42 16.98
N GLN A 21 8.20 27.65 17.51
CA GLN A 21 9.55 28.17 17.74
C GLN A 21 10.37 28.25 16.43
N ASN A 22 9.92 27.61 15.35
CA ASN A 22 10.67 27.36 14.11
C ASN A 22 9.82 27.62 12.84
N SER A 23 9.37 28.86 12.56
CA SER A 23 8.64 29.13 11.30
C SER A 23 9.04 30.43 10.58
N HIS A 24 9.69 30.28 9.42
CA HIS A 24 9.54 31.17 8.25
C HIS A 24 9.38 30.31 6.97
N PRO A 25 8.57 30.74 5.97
CA PRO A 25 8.02 29.85 4.96
C PRO A 25 8.97 29.58 3.78
N ILE A 26 8.97 28.33 3.29
CA ILE A 26 9.74 27.89 2.11
C ILE A 26 8.85 27.93 0.86
N GLN A 27 9.27 28.71 -0.16
CA GLN A 27 8.76 28.59 -1.53
C GLN A 27 9.40 27.39 -2.23
N VAL A 28 8.58 26.43 -2.67
CA VAL A 28 9.03 25.30 -3.48
C VAL A 28 9.08 25.71 -4.95
N ALA A 29 10.27 25.68 -5.54
CA ALA A 29 10.44 25.91 -6.98
C ALA A 29 9.97 24.69 -7.80
N GLU A 30 8.99 24.90 -8.68
CA GLU A 30 8.55 23.93 -9.67
C GLU A 30 9.70 23.53 -10.63
N LYS A 31 10.01 22.23 -10.69
CA LYS A 31 10.92 21.68 -11.71
C LYS A 31 10.21 21.62 -13.07
N LYS A 32 10.52 22.57 -13.96
CA LYS A 32 10.19 22.50 -15.39
C LYS A 32 10.85 21.28 -16.06
N LYS A 33 10.04 20.44 -16.71
CA LYS A 33 10.44 19.36 -17.62
C LYS A 33 11.43 19.88 -18.68
N ARG A 34 12.61 19.25 -18.77
CA ARG A 34 13.57 19.49 -19.87
C ARG A 34 13.33 18.47 -20.98
N LYS A 35 13.10 18.99 -22.20
CA LYS A 35 12.96 18.24 -23.45
C LYS A 35 14.26 17.52 -23.80
N GLU A 36 14.15 16.25 -24.20
CA GLU A 36 15.19 15.52 -24.92
C GLU A 36 15.34 16.10 -26.34
N ASN A 37 16.58 16.36 -26.75
CA ASN A 37 16.99 16.40 -28.15
C ASN A 37 18.35 15.71 -28.22
N GLY A 38 18.44 14.69 -29.06
CA GLY A 38 19.59 13.81 -29.18
C GLY A 38 20.79 14.43 -29.89
N VAL A 39 21.91 13.71 -29.79
CA VAL A 39 22.96 13.49 -30.81
C VAL A 39 23.98 12.51 -30.19
N GLN A 40 24.32 11.42 -30.91
CA GLN A 40 25.39 10.48 -30.58
C GLN A 40 26.79 11.13 -30.71
N PRO A 41 27.83 10.53 -30.10
CA PRO A 41 28.82 9.89 -30.99
C PRO A 41 29.55 8.64 -30.46
N SER A 42 29.80 7.75 -31.43
CA SER A 42 30.99 6.91 -31.72
C SER A 42 31.70 6.06 -30.65
N LYS A 43 31.80 4.77 -31.02
CA LYS A 43 32.63 3.68 -30.48
C LYS A 43 34.13 3.99 -30.44
N SER A 44 34.83 3.55 -29.39
CA SER A 44 36.22 3.09 -29.52
C SER A 44 36.54 1.92 -28.58
N ASN A 45 37.06 0.85 -29.17
CA ASN A 45 37.56 -0.36 -28.53
C ASN A 45 38.94 -0.11 -27.89
N LYS A 46 39.16 -0.53 -26.64
CA LYS A 46 40.49 -0.97 -26.18
C LYS A 46 40.40 -2.17 -25.24
N LYS A 47 40.89 -3.31 -25.74
CA LYS A 47 41.25 -4.51 -24.99
C LYS A 47 42.53 -4.23 -24.18
N THR A 48 42.58 -4.69 -22.93
CA THR A 48 43.85 -4.86 -22.22
C THR A 48 43.86 -6.18 -21.47
N LYS A 49 44.74 -7.08 -21.93
CA LYS A 49 45.13 -8.33 -21.29
C LYS A 49 45.90 -8.03 -19.99
N ARG A 50 45.67 -8.79 -18.93
CA ARG A 50 46.68 -9.00 -17.87
C ARG A 50 46.84 -10.50 -17.57
N LYS A 51 48.12 -10.88 -17.48
CA LYS A 51 48.68 -12.22 -17.36
C LYS A 51 48.72 -12.68 -15.91
N HIS A 52 48.72 -14.01 -15.73
CA HIS A 52 49.08 -14.72 -14.51
C HIS A 52 50.50 -14.42 -14.00
N ALA A 53 50.64 -14.40 -12.68
CA ALA A 53 51.85 -14.80 -11.97
C ALA A 53 51.44 -15.43 -10.61
N GLY A 54 52.00 -16.60 -10.31
CA GLY A 54 51.79 -17.36 -9.07
C GLY A 54 52.73 -16.95 -7.93
N PRO A 55 52.87 -17.79 -6.88
CA PRO A 55 52.56 -17.40 -5.50
C PRO A 55 53.80 -17.13 -4.63
N ARG A 56 53.61 -16.40 -3.52
CA ARG A 56 54.54 -16.39 -2.38
C ARG A 56 53.78 -16.35 -1.05
N ASP A 57 54.19 -17.25 -0.18
CA ASP A 57 53.82 -17.39 1.23
C ASP A 57 54.05 -16.12 2.04
N SER A 58 53.09 -15.83 2.93
CA SER A 58 53.38 -15.32 4.26
C SER A 58 52.21 -15.65 5.18
N THR A 59 52.53 -16.44 6.20
CA THR A 59 51.73 -16.79 7.38
C THR A 59 51.18 -15.54 8.06
N ASP A 60 49.86 -15.50 8.30
CA ASP A 60 49.33 -14.87 9.49
C ASP A 60 47.98 -15.48 9.90
N THR A 61 47.87 -15.71 11.20
CA THR A 61 46.80 -16.45 11.86
C THR A 61 45.58 -15.54 12.00
N GLN A 62 44.51 -15.83 11.25
CA GLN A 62 43.18 -15.29 11.52
C GLN A 62 42.21 -16.42 11.82
N THR A 63 41.66 -16.33 13.02
CA THR A 63 40.55 -17.12 13.56
C THR A 63 39.37 -17.02 12.59
N ALA A 64 39.17 -18.07 11.79
CA ALA A 64 38.01 -18.21 10.92
C ALA A 64 36.77 -18.47 11.79
N VAL A 65 35.94 -17.45 11.97
CA VAL A 65 34.53 -17.67 12.29
C VAL A 65 33.90 -18.23 11.02
N LYS A 66 33.77 -19.56 10.96
CA LYS A 66 32.89 -20.23 9.99
C LYS A 66 31.47 -19.79 10.29
N ILE A 67 30.98 -18.81 9.53
CA ILE A 67 29.54 -18.65 9.34
C ILE A 67 29.17 -19.71 8.30
N GLU A 68 28.77 -20.88 8.79
CA GLU A 68 28.09 -21.86 7.96
C GLU A 68 26.80 -21.22 7.47
N THR A 69 26.78 -20.86 6.19
CA THR A 69 25.57 -20.47 5.46
C THR A 69 24.73 -21.73 5.27
N GLN A 70 23.95 -22.07 6.30
CA GLN A 70 22.78 -22.91 6.11
C GLN A 70 21.74 -22.06 5.40
N THR A 71 21.55 -22.27 4.11
CA THR A 71 20.34 -21.89 3.42
C THR A 71 19.22 -22.73 4.04
N GLU A 72 18.66 -22.28 5.17
CA GLU A 72 17.44 -22.87 5.71
C GLU A 72 16.38 -22.75 4.62
N VAL A 73 15.98 -23.89 4.05
CA VAL A 73 14.81 -23.97 3.19
C VAL A 73 13.65 -23.48 4.05
N GLN A 74 13.16 -22.27 3.77
CA GLN A 74 12.06 -21.72 4.55
C GLN A 74 10.86 -22.66 4.45
N ASP A 75 10.43 -23.18 5.60
CA ASP A 75 9.30 -24.10 5.72
C ASP A 75 8.07 -23.51 5.03
N VAL A 76 7.35 -24.29 4.23
CA VAL A 76 6.07 -23.87 3.65
C VAL A 76 4.95 -24.16 4.63
N GLU A 77 4.09 -23.18 4.92
CA GLU A 77 2.86 -23.44 5.66
C GLU A 77 1.79 -24.03 4.73
N ARG A 78 1.44 -25.31 4.92
CA ARG A 78 0.42 -25.99 4.12
C ARG A 78 -0.76 -26.37 5.00
N VAL A 79 -1.95 -25.97 4.59
CA VAL A 79 -3.20 -26.43 5.19
C VAL A 79 -4.06 -27.11 4.15
N SER A 80 -4.57 -28.28 4.50
CA SER A 80 -5.46 -29.09 3.65
C SER A 80 -6.60 -29.66 4.47
N GLY A 81 -7.82 -29.57 3.94
CA GLY A 81 -9.04 -30.12 4.52
C GLY A 81 -10.27 -29.59 3.80
N THR A 82 -11.41 -30.28 3.89
CA THR A 82 -12.68 -29.70 3.42
C THR A 82 -13.06 -28.58 4.37
N VAL A 83 -12.95 -27.34 3.89
CA VAL A 83 -13.26 -26.15 4.68
C VAL A 83 -14.66 -25.67 4.31
N GLU A 84 -15.63 -26.00 5.15
CA GLU A 84 -16.94 -25.36 5.12
C GLU A 84 -16.78 -23.95 5.72
N GLY A 85 -16.98 -22.93 4.89
CA GLY A 85 -16.98 -21.54 5.30
C GLY A 85 -18.16 -20.80 4.69
N PRO A 86 -18.58 -19.67 5.27
CA PRO A 86 -19.64 -18.85 4.70
C PRO A 86 -19.24 -18.37 3.30
N SER A 87 -20.22 -18.25 2.40
CA SER A 87 -20.02 -17.63 1.09
C SER A 87 -19.61 -16.17 1.24
N LEU A 88 -18.93 -15.61 0.23
CA LEU A 88 -18.54 -14.20 0.25
C LEU A 88 -19.76 -13.27 0.46
N ASP A 89 -20.90 -13.53 -0.17
CA ASP A 89 -22.12 -12.74 0.00
C ASP A 89 -22.62 -12.75 1.46
N SER A 90 -22.58 -13.91 2.12
CA SER A 90 -22.93 -14.04 3.53
C SER A 90 -21.96 -13.24 4.40
N VAL A 91 -20.65 -13.34 4.10
CA VAL A 91 -19.61 -12.60 4.81
C VAL A 91 -19.81 -11.11 4.65
N LEU A 92 -19.94 -10.59 3.42
CA LEU A 92 -20.15 -9.16 3.16
C LEU A 92 -21.42 -8.64 3.84
N THR A 93 -22.50 -9.44 3.84
CA THR A 93 -23.75 -9.12 4.55
C THR A 93 -23.52 -9.02 6.06
N ASP A 94 -22.79 -9.95 6.65
CA ASP A 94 -22.51 -9.96 8.09
C ASP A 94 -21.52 -8.86 8.49
N LEU A 95 -20.52 -8.57 7.65
CA LEU A 95 -19.65 -7.42 7.81
C LEU A 95 -20.47 -6.13 7.81
N GLY A 96 -21.49 -6.02 6.96
CA GLY A 96 -22.41 -4.88 6.91
C GLY A 96 -23.10 -4.55 8.24
N LYS A 97 -23.24 -5.54 9.15
CA LYS A 97 -23.86 -5.40 10.48
C LYS A 97 -22.86 -4.97 11.57
N ILE A 98 -21.56 -4.94 11.26
CA ILE A 98 -20.51 -4.60 12.21
C ILE A 98 -20.20 -3.11 12.10
N ASN A 99 -20.40 -2.39 13.21
CA ASN A 99 -20.22 -0.93 13.25
C ASN A 99 -18.75 -0.48 13.20
N ASN A 100 -17.82 -1.33 13.63
CA ASN A 100 -16.38 -1.02 13.64
C ASN A 100 -15.70 -1.54 12.36
N SER A 101 -15.15 -0.64 11.55
CA SER A 101 -14.51 -0.94 10.28
C SER A 101 -13.22 -1.72 10.42
N ARG A 102 -12.41 -1.46 11.47
CA ARG A 102 -11.25 -2.30 11.80
C ARG A 102 -11.67 -3.74 12.09
N ALA A 103 -12.78 -3.93 12.80
CA ALA A 103 -13.30 -5.26 13.06
C ALA A 103 -13.84 -5.93 11.79
N ARG A 104 -14.41 -5.16 10.85
CA ARG A 104 -14.78 -5.66 9.52
C ARG A 104 -13.56 -6.14 8.74
N ALA A 105 -12.49 -5.34 8.73
CA ALA A 105 -11.23 -5.65 8.07
C ALA A 105 -10.60 -6.94 8.63
N SER A 106 -10.52 -7.04 9.96
CA SER A 106 -10.02 -8.23 10.65
C SER A 106 -10.82 -9.48 10.29
N LYS A 107 -12.16 -9.40 10.31
CA LYS A 107 -13.02 -10.56 9.97
C LYS A 107 -12.93 -10.96 8.49
N LEU A 108 -12.86 -9.99 7.58
CA LEU A 108 -12.71 -10.30 6.14
C LEU A 108 -11.35 -10.96 5.88
N PHE A 109 -10.29 -10.47 6.53
CA PHE A 109 -8.98 -11.07 6.42
C PHE A 109 -8.95 -12.49 7.01
N GLU A 110 -9.53 -12.70 8.20
CA GLU A 110 -9.69 -14.02 8.80
C GLU A 110 -10.44 -14.99 7.87
N TRP A 111 -11.51 -14.54 7.21
CA TRP A 111 -12.19 -15.34 6.18
C TRP A 111 -11.29 -15.61 4.97
N LEU A 112 -10.54 -14.62 4.50
CA LEU A 112 -9.67 -14.76 3.32
C LEU A 112 -8.61 -15.86 3.53
N ILE A 113 -8.04 -15.97 4.73
CA ILE A 113 -7.00 -16.95 5.06
C ILE A 113 -7.50 -18.14 5.90
N HIS A 114 -8.80 -18.28 6.10
CA HIS A 114 -9.35 -19.40 6.89
C HIS A 114 -8.91 -20.75 6.27
N PRO A 115 -8.41 -21.71 7.07
CA PRO A 115 -8.52 -21.79 8.53
C PRO A 115 -7.28 -21.30 9.31
N LEU A 116 -6.33 -20.61 8.67
CA LEU A 116 -5.18 -20.06 9.36
C LEU A 116 -5.60 -18.94 10.33
N PRO A 117 -5.17 -19.00 11.61
CA PRO A 117 -5.37 -17.89 12.53
C PRO A 117 -4.56 -16.67 12.10
N ALA A 118 -5.21 -15.52 11.92
CA ALA A 118 -4.53 -14.28 11.50
C ALA A 118 -3.32 -13.90 12.37
N LYS A 119 -3.40 -14.12 13.69
CA LYS A 119 -2.28 -13.87 14.60
C LYS A 119 -1.05 -14.74 14.30
N SER A 120 -1.26 -16.00 13.94
CA SER A 120 -0.15 -16.90 13.58
C SER A 120 0.39 -16.52 12.20
N PHE A 121 -0.48 -16.24 11.23
CA PHE A 121 -0.08 -15.79 9.90
C PHE A 121 0.84 -14.55 9.96
N PHE A 122 0.44 -13.48 10.66
CA PHE A 122 1.27 -12.28 10.78
C PHE A 122 2.57 -12.49 11.56
N ARG A 123 2.59 -13.43 12.52
CA ARG A 123 3.78 -13.69 13.34
C ARG A 123 4.79 -14.57 12.61
N GLU A 124 4.33 -15.57 11.87
CA GLU A 124 5.16 -16.69 11.40
C GLU A 124 5.31 -16.74 9.88
N THR A 125 4.40 -16.14 9.13
CA THR A 125 4.27 -16.33 7.68
C THR A 125 4.45 -15.03 6.91
N TRP A 126 3.79 -13.95 7.33
CA TRP A 126 3.90 -12.63 6.71
C TRP A 126 5.35 -12.15 6.57
N GLU A 127 5.74 -11.74 5.36
CA GLU A 127 7.09 -11.32 4.96
C GLU A 127 8.19 -12.37 5.21
N LYS A 128 7.82 -13.64 5.45
CA LYS A 128 8.77 -14.70 5.83
C LYS A 128 8.74 -15.90 4.91
N LYS A 129 7.56 -16.45 4.63
CA LYS A 129 7.45 -17.71 3.90
C LYS A 129 6.14 -17.83 3.12
N PRO A 130 6.09 -18.66 2.07
CA PRO A 130 4.85 -18.94 1.35
C PRO A 130 3.87 -19.75 2.21
N ALA A 131 2.58 -19.53 1.97
CA ALA A 131 1.50 -20.30 2.56
C ALA A 131 0.49 -20.77 1.53
N LEU A 132 0.05 -22.02 1.66
CA LEU A 132 -0.93 -22.66 0.79
C LEU A 132 -2.13 -23.12 1.61
N ILE A 133 -3.32 -22.71 1.18
CA ILE A 133 -4.60 -23.13 1.75
C ILE A 133 -5.36 -23.91 0.68
N LYS A 134 -5.46 -25.22 0.87
CA LYS A 134 -6.28 -26.13 0.07
C LYS A 134 -7.64 -26.31 0.72
N ARG A 135 -8.68 -25.73 0.12
CA ARG A 135 -10.03 -25.70 0.73
C ARG A 135 -10.93 -26.85 0.31
N HIS A 136 -10.68 -27.42 -0.87
CA HIS A 136 -11.59 -28.38 -1.50
C HIS A 136 -13.04 -27.87 -1.55
N ASN A 137 -13.21 -26.56 -1.77
CA ASN A 137 -14.49 -25.87 -1.84
C ASN A 137 -14.47 -24.88 -3.01
N ALA A 138 -14.85 -25.36 -4.19
CA ALA A 138 -14.84 -24.57 -5.42
C ALA A 138 -15.70 -23.30 -5.35
N GLY A 139 -16.73 -23.30 -4.49
CA GLY A 139 -17.65 -22.17 -4.33
C GLY A 139 -17.21 -21.12 -3.33
N TYR A 140 -16.05 -21.27 -2.67
CA TYR A 140 -15.64 -20.39 -1.56
C TYR A 140 -15.59 -18.91 -1.97
N TYR A 141 -15.13 -18.62 -3.20
CA TYR A 141 -14.98 -17.27 -3.73
C TYR A 141 -16.10 -16.85 -4.69
N ASN A 142 -17.20 -17.60 -4.75
CA ASN A 142 -18.35 -17.23 -5.58
C ASN A 142 -18.83 -15.82 -5.23
N GLY A 143 -19.07 -15.00 -6.27
CA GLY A 143 -19.45 -13.60 -6.14
C GLY A 143 -18.29 -12.61 -6.21
N LEU A 144 -17.03 -13.03 -5.98
CA LEU A 144 -15.89 -12.11 -5.99
C LEU A 144 -15.62 -11.54 -7.40
N PHE A 145 -15.38 -12.44 -8.35
CA PHE A 145 -15.16 -12.12 -9.76
C PHE A 145 -15.30 -13.40 -10.60
N SER A 146 -15.64 -13.28 -11.88
CA SER A 146 -15.80 -14.43 -12.79
C SER A 146 -15.42 -14.07 -14.23
N THR A 147 -15.27 -15.08 -15.09
CA THR A 147 -15.07 -14.88 -16.53
C THR A 147 -16.29 -14.21 -17.18
N ALA A 148 -17.50 -14.44 -16.64
CA ALA A 148 -18.70 -13.74 -17.08
C ALA A 148 -18.65 -12.23 -16.75
N GLU A 149 -18.19 -11.87 -15.55
CA GLU A 149 -17.95 -10.46 -15.20
C GLU A 149 -16.83 -9.85 -16.05
N PHE A 150 -15.79 -10.63 -16.37
CA PHE A 150 -14.74 -10.22 -17.31
C PHE A 150 -15.32 -9.86 -18.69
N ASP A 151 -16.16 -10.72 -19.29
CA ASP A 151 -16.81 -10.42 -20.58
C ASP A 151 -17.72 -9.19 -20.51
N ARG A 152 -18.51 -9.07 -19.42
CA ARG A 152 -19.37 -7.91 -19.19
C ARG A 152 -18.55 -6.62 -19.19
N ILE A 153 -17.43 -6.59 -18.47
CA ILE A 153 -16.54 -5.43 -18.40
C ILE A 153 -15.99 -5.06 -19.77
N LEU A 154 -15.53 -6.04 -20.56
CA LEU A 154 -15.04 -5.76 -21.93
C LEU A 154 -16.14 -5.16 -22.83
N ARG A 155 -17.38 -5.58 -22.65
CA ARG A 155 -18.52 -5.20 -23.49
C ARG A 155 -19.09 -3.83 -23.13
N ASP A 156 -19.32 -3.62 -21.83
CA ASP A 156 -20.12 -2.52 -21.32
C ASP A 156 -19.25 -1.35 -20.82
N ASP A 157 -18.02 -1.63 -20.39
CA ASP A 157 -17.10 -0.64 -19.87
C ASP A 157 -16.04 -0.20 -20.91
N GLU A 158 -15.37 0.91 -20.63
CA GLU A 158 -14.32 1.48 -21.49
C GLU A 158 -12.93 0.94 -21.11
N VAL A 159 -12.66 -0.31 -21.51
CA VAL A 159 -11.39 -0.99 -21.26
C VAL A 159 -10.39 -0.68 -22.37
N HIS A 160 -9.17 -0.26 -22.02
CA HIS A 160 -8.09 0.01 -22.97
C HIS A 160 -6.90 -0.94 -22.81
N PHE A 161 -6.32 -1.35 -23.93
CA PHE A 161 -5.07 -2.12 -23.92
C PHE A 161 -3.92 -1.29 -23.34
N GLY A 162 -3.09 -1.90 -22.50
CA GLY A 162 -1.95 -1.25 -21.82
C GLY A 162 -2.31 -0.26 -20.71
N VAL A 163 -3.58 0.10 -20.56
CA VAL A 163 -4.09 0.94 -19.45
C VAL A 163 -4.85 0.08 -18.45
N ASN A 164 -5.75 -0.77 -18.94
CA ASN A 164 -6.59 -1.64 -18.12
C ASN A 164 -6.34 -3.11 -18.41
N LEU A 165 -6.02 -3.46 -19.66
CA LEU A 165 -5.88 -4.86 -20.07
C LEU A 165 -4.56 -5.10 -20.78
N ASP A 166 -3.84 -6.15 -20.37
CA ASP A 166 -2.71 -6.70 -21.10
C ASP A 166 -3.02 -8.07 -21.69
N VAL A 167 -2.45 -8.32 -22.87
CA VAL A 167 -2.44 -9.62 -23.55
C VAL A 167 -1.01 -10.12 -23.58
N THR A 168 -0.75 -11.29 -23.01
CA THR A 168 0.60 -11.82 -22.88
C THR A 168 0.70 -13.30 -23.22
N SER A 169 1.88 -13.74 -23.64
CA SER A 169 2.20 -15.16 -23.79
C SER A 169 3.63 -15.43 -23.31
N TYR A 170 3.88 -16.63 -22.83
CA TYR A 170 5.21 -17.15 -22.57
C TYR A 170 5.39 -18.48 -23.29
N THR A 171 6.21 -18.49 -24.33
CA THR A 171 6.51 -19.68 -25.12
C THR A 171 8.00 -19.74 -25.40
N HIS A 172 8.58 -20.95 -25.43
CA HIS A 172 10.00 -21.17 -25.72
C HIS A 172 10.96 -20.29 -24.89
N GLY A 173 10.63 -20.08 -23.61
CA GLY A 173 11.45 -19.27 -22.70
C GLY A 173 11.33 -17.75 -22.89
N LYS A 174 10.43 -17.25 -23.74
CA LYS A 174 10.28 -15.83 -24.06
C LYS A 174 8.88 -15.32 -23.73
N ARG A 175 8.82 -14.22 -22.98
CA ARG A 175 7.58 -13.50 -22.67
C ARG A 175 7.32 -12.41 -23.71
N GLU A 176 6.10 -12.33 -24.23
CA GLU A 176 5.67 -11.36 -25.23
C GLU A 176 4.41 -10.60 -24.77
N THR A 177 4.30 -9.31 -25.14
CA THR A 177 3.07 -8.50 -25.02
C THR A 177 2.48 -8.35 -26.41
N HIS A 178 1.17 -8.55 -26.52
CA HIS A 178 0.43 -8.48 -27.79
C HIS A 178 -0.57 -7.33 -27.86
N ASN A 179 -0.48 -6.36 -26.95
CA ASN A 179 -1.40 -5.23 -26.84
C ASN A 179 -1.49 -4.42 -28.14
N PRO A 180 -2.64 -4.43 -28.83
CA PRO A 180 -2.93 -3.44 -29.86
C PRO A 180 -3.13 -2.05 -29.23
N PRO A 181 -3.02 -0.96 -30.00
CA PRO A 181 -3.45 0.35 -29.51
C PRO A 181 -4.99 0.42 -29.38
N GLY A 182 -5.47 1.18 -28.40
CA GLY A 182 -6.89 1.54 -28.27
C GLY A 182 -7.74 0.61 -27.40
N ARG A 183 -9.05 0.60 -27.67
CA ARG A 183 -10.06 -0.08 -26.85
C ARG A 183 -9.98 -1.61 -26.98
N ALA A 184 -10.05 -2.29 -25.85
CA ALA A 184 -10.07 -3.75 -25.73
C ALA A 184 -11.50 -4.28 -25.83
N LEU A 185 -11.97 -4.50 -27.07
CA LEU A 185 -13.30 -5.05 -27.34
C LEU A 185 -13.32 -6.59 -27.26
N PRO A 186 -14.45 -7.22 -26.85
CA PRO A 186 -14.56 -8.66 -26.69
C PRO A 186 -14.10 -9.46 -27.92
N TYR A 187 -14.48 -9.01 -29.13
CA TYR A 187 -14.11 -9.69 -30.39
C TYR A 187 -12.59 -9.91 -30.50
N THR A 188 -11.79 -8.86 -30.28
CA THR A 188 -10.33 -8.92 -30.38
C THR A 188 -9.72 -9.66 -29.20
N VAL A 189 -10.21 -9.40 -27.99
CA VAL A 189 -9.67 -9.98 -26.75
C VAL A 189 -9.86 -11.50 -26.72
N TRP A 190 -11.06 -11.99 -27.06
CA TRP A 190 -11.33 -13.43 -27.09
C TRP A 190 -10.60 -14.16 -28.21
N ASP A 191 -10.30 -13.47 -29.32
CA ASP A 191 -9.47 -14.02 -30.38
C ASP A 191 -8.00 -14.19 -29.94
N PHE A 192 -7.45 -13.28 -29.15
CA PHE A 192 -6.15 -13.49 -28.50
C PHE A 192 -6.16 -14.67 -27.53
N TYR A 193 -7.20 -14.77 -26.70
CA TYR A 193 -7.37 -15.88 -25.76
C TYR A 193 -7.41 -17.23 -26.47
N LYS A 194 -8.18 -17.35 -27.56
CA LYS A 194 -8.24 -18.56 -28.40
C LYS A 194 -6.89 -18.92 -29.03
N ARG A 195 -6.04 -17.93 -29.28
CA ARG A 195 -4.67 -18.11 -29.80
C ARG A 195 -3.64 -18.40 -28.70
N GLY A 196 -4.08 -18.70 -27.48
CA GLY A 196 -3.21 -19.12 -26.38
C GLY A 196 -2.61 -17.98 -25.55
N CYS A 197 -3.12 -16.76 -25.69
CA CYS A 197 -2.66 -15.64 -24.87
C CYS A 197 -3.41 -15.58 -23.53
N SER A 198 -2.69 -15.26 -22.46
CA SER A 198 -3.28 -14.83 -21.19
C SER A 198 -3.75 -13.39 -21.26
N LEU A 199 -4.83 -13.12 -20.52
CA LEU A 199 -5.42 -11.80 -20.35
C LEU A 199 -5.21 -11.33 -18.91
N ARG A 200 -4.68 -10.13 -18.71
CA ARG A 200 -4.47 -9.52 -17.39
C ARG A 200 -5.22 -8.20 -17.27
N LEU A 201 -6.25 -8.16 -16.42
CA LEU A 201 -6.97 -6.94 -16.07
C LEU A 201 -6.28 -6.27 -14.86
N LEU A 202 -5.79 -5.06 -15.08
CA LEU A 202 -4.86 -4.34 -14.20
C LEU A 202 -5.52 -3.68 -12.98
N ASN A 203 -6.79 -3.31 -13.09
CA ASN A 203 -7.49 -2.56 -12.06
C ASN A 203 -8.97 -2.99 -11.96
N PRO A 204 -9.26 -4.27 -11.65
CA PRO A 204 -10.62 -4.82 -11.61
C PRO A 204 -11.56 -4.05 -10.68
N GLN A 205 -11.03 -3.44 -9.61
CA GLN A 205 -11.80 -2.61 -8.67
C GLN A 205 -12.37 -1.34 -9.29
N ALA A 206 -11.85 -0.87 -10.43
CA ALA A 206 -12.45 0.25 -11.15
C ALA A 206 -13.78 -0.12 -11.82
N PHE A 207 -13.99 -1.41 -12.11
CA PHE A 207 -15.14 -1.91 -12.85
C PHE A 207 -16.08 -2.74 -11.97
N SER A 208 -15.55 -3.65 -11.14
CA SER A 208 -16.33 -4.47 -10.21
C SER A 208 -16.51 -3.80 -8.85
N THR A 209 -17.77 -3.64 -8.43
CA THR A 209 -18.13 -3.09 -7.11
C THR A 209 -17.82 -4.06 -5.97
N VAL A 210 -17.89 -5.38 -6.22
CA VAL A 210 -17.55 -6.40 -5.21
C VAL A 210 -16.05 -6.40 -4.94
N VAL A 211 -15.22 -6.38 -6.00
CA VAL A 211 -13.76 -6.26 -5.84
C VAL A 211 -13.39 -4.97 -5.13
N TRP A 212 -14.00 -3.84 -5.51
CA TRP A 212 -13.82 -2.58 -4.78
C TRP A 212 -14.19 -2.70 -3.30
N SER A 213 -15.34 -3.30 -2.99
CA SER A 213 -15.79 -3.48 -1.60
C SER A 213 -14.77 -4.29 -0.79
N VAL A 214 -14.33 -5.44 -1.30
CA VAL A 214 -13.35 -6.31 -0.65
C VAL A 214 -12.02 -5.59 -0.43
N LEU A 215 -11.46 -4.95 -1.46
CA LEU A 215 -10.18 -4.24 -1.34
C LEU A 215 -10.26 -3.03 -0.40
N SER A 216 -11.35 -2.26 -0.44
CA SER A 216 -11.56 -1.12 0.46
C SER A 216 -11.66 -1.52 1.94
N ILE A 217 -12.06 -2.76 2.22
CA ILE A 217 -12.08 -3.31 3.58
C ILE A 217 -10.69 -3.87 3.95
N LEU A 218 -10.04 -4.60 3.04
CA LEU A 218 -8.72 -5.20 3.29
C LEU A 218 -7.61 -4.16 3.46
N GLN A 219 -7.67 -3.00 2.79
CA GLN A 219 -6.67 -1.94 2.97
C GLN A 219 -6.60 -1.43 4.43
N GLU A 220 -7.73 -1.45 5.16
CA GLU A 220 -7.76 -1.11 6.60
C GLU A 220 -7.06 -2.18 7.46
N GLN A 221 -7.02 -3.45 7.02
CA GLN A 221 -6.28 -4.50 7.71
C GLN A 221 -4.77 -4.31 7.52
N PHE A 222 -4.35 -4.00 6.30
CA PHE A 222 -2.94 -3.86 5.96
C PHE A 222 -2.33 -2.53 6.36
N ASN A 223 -3.15 -1.49 6.58
CA ASN A 223 -2.69 -0.09 6.69
C ASN A 223 -1.76 0.29 5.52
N SER A 224 -2.12 -0.21 4.34
CA SER A 224 -1.45 -0.04 3.07
C SER A 224 -2.50 -0.24 1.97
N MET A 225 -2.29 0.36 0.80
CA MET A 225 -3.19 0.18 -0.33
C MET A 225 -3.37 -1.31 -0.61
N ALA A 226 -4.61 -1.73 -0.83
CA ALA A 226 -4.92 -3.06 -1.37
C ALA A 226 -5.27 -2.92 -2.85
N GLY A 227 -4.41 -3.47 -3.72
CA GLY A 227 -4.60 -3.55 -5.16
C GLY A 227 -5.04 -4.94 -5.60
N ALA A 228 -5.37 -5.08 -6.87
CA ALA A 228 -5.56 -6.40 -7.47
C ALA A 228 -5.28 -6.42 -8.96
N ASN A 229 -4.90 -7.60 -9.46
CA ASN A 229 -4.95 -7.93 -10.89
C ASN A 229 -5.74 -9.23 -11.09
N VAL A 230 -6.50 -9.31 -12.18
CA VAL A 230 -7.19 -10.55 -12.58
C VAL A 230 -6.47 -11.16 -13.77
N TYR A 231 -6.21 -12.45 -13.73
CA TYR A 231 -5.51 -13.19 -14.77
C TYR A 231 -6.38 -14.34 -15.28
N LEU A 232 -6.65 -14.32 -16.58
CA LEU A 232 -7.37 -15.37 -17.30
C LEU A 232 -6.41 -16.03 -18.30
N THR A 233 -6.10 -17.31 -18.09
CA THR A 233 -5.14 -18.07 -18.90
C THR A 233 -5.84 -19.26 -19.57
N PRO A 234 -5.65 -19.47 -20.89
CA PRO A 234 -6.24 -20.61 -21.60
C PRO A 234 -5.55 -21.94 -21.27
N PRO A 235 -6.23 -23.09 -21.47
CA PRO A 235 -5.68 -24.42 -21.19
C PRO A 235 -4.35 -24.67 -21.90
N GLY A 236 -3.41 -25.35 -21.22
CA GLY A 236 -2.13 -25.77 -21.79
C GLY A 236 -1.16 -24.63 -22.10
N THR A 237 -1.35 -23.43 -21.54
CA THR A 237 -0.51 -22.26 -21.83
C THR A 237 0.05 -21.59 -20.58
N GLN A 238 1.11 -20.80 -20.79
CA GLN A 238 1.71 -19.92 -19.79
C GLN A 238 1.69 -18.47 -20.30
N GLY A 239 1.29 -17.53 -19.44
CA GLY A 239 1.18 -16.11 -19.82
C GLY A 239 2.41 -15.26 -19.50
N PHE A 240 3.16 -15.63 -18.48
CA PHE A 240 4.22 -14.82 -17.87
C PHE A 240 5.45 -15.68 -17.62
N ALA A 241 6.64 -15.08 -17.79
CA ALA A 241 7.90 -15.71 -17.41
C ALA A 241 8.02 -15.79 -15.87
N PRO A 242 8.94 -16.61 -15.33
CA PRO A 242 9.33 -16.53 -13.94
C PRO A 242 9.78 -15.12 -13.53
N HIS A 243 9.27 -14.60 -12.42
CA HIS A 243 9.62 -13.29 -11.85
C HIS A 243 9.26 -13.22 -10.37
N TYR A 244 9.75 -12.21 -9.65
CA TYR A 244 9.20 -11.78 -8.37
C TYR A 244 8.66 -10.35 -8.48
N ASP A 245 7.67 -10.02 -7.64
CA ASP A 245 7.08 -8.69 -7.54
C ASP A 245 7.59 -7.94 -6.30
N ASP A 246 7.27 -6.64 -6.21
CA ASP A 246 7.56 -5.72 -5.09
C ASP A 246 6.40 -5.57 -4.09
N ILE A 247 5.48 -6.55 -4.07
CA ILE A 247 4.28 -6.55 -3.24
C ILE A 247 4.09 -7.87 -2.50
N GLU A 248 3.33 -7.82 -1.42
CA GLU A 248 2.85 -9.03 -0.73
C GLU A 248 1.63 -9.57 -1.49
N ALA A 249 1.70 -10.81 -1.96
CA ALA A 249 0.74 -11.36 -2.91
C ALA A 249 -0.17 -12.44 -2.28
N PHE A 250 -1.48 -12.30 -2.49
CA PHE A 250 -2.48 -13.33 -2.21
C PHE A 250 -3.15 -13.75 -3.53
N VAL A 251 -2.72 -14.88 -4.09
CA VAL A 251 -3.32 -15.50 -5.26
C VAL A 251 -4.58 -16.25 -4.83
N VAL A 252 -5.73 -15.77 -5.30
CA VAL A 252 -7.06 -16.31 -5.01
C VAL A 252 -7.58 -17.01 -6.26
N GLN A 253 -7.64 -18.35 -6.25
CA GLN A 253 -8.05 -19.14 -7.41
C GLN A 253 -9.58 -19.14 -7.54
N LEU A 254 -10.10 -18.59 -8.63
CA LEU A 254 -11.53 -18.35 -8.84
C LEU A 254 -12.20 -19.42 -9.69
N GLU A 255 -11.58 -19.78 -10.82
CA GLU A 255 -12.10 -20.78 -11.75
C GLU A 255 -10.98 -21.70 -12.24
N GLY A 256 -11.35 -22.94 -12.56
CA GLY A 256 -10.46 -23.90 -13.19
C GLY A 256 -9.24 -24.27 -12.34
N LYS A 257 -8.11 -24.53 -13.00
CA LYS A 257 -6.89 -25.03 -12.34
C LYS A 257 -5.63 -24.39 -12.90
N LYS A 258 -4.63 -24.16 -12.06
CA LYS A 258 -3.33 -23.63 -12.48
C LYS A 258 -2.19 -24.29 -11.73
N HIS A 259 -1.19 -24.77 -12.46
CA HIS A 259 0.07 -25.24 -11.89
C HIS A 259 0.91 -24.04 -11.50
N TRP A 260 1.34 -23.98 -10.24
CA TRP A 260 2.13 -22.92 -9.66
C TRP A 260 3.44 -23.49 -9.11
N ARG A 261 4.53 -22.80 -9.42
CA ARG A 261 5.84 -23.02 -8.81
C ARG A 261 6.31 -21.73 -8.16
N VAL A 262 6.70 -21.82 -6.89
CA VAL A 262 7.23 -20.71 -6.07
C VAL A 262 8.62 -21.11 -5.59
N TYR A 263 9.55 -20.17 -5.62
CA TYR A 263 10.96 -20.37 -5.32
C TYR A 263 11.42 -19.36 -4.27
N ASN A 264 12.41 -19.75 -3.47
CA ASN A 264 13.06 -18.82 -2.55
C ASN A 264 13.77 -17.68 -3.32
N PRO A 265 13.93 -16.50 -2.70
CA PRO A 265 14.90 -15.50 -3.17
C PRO A 265 16.27 -16.13 -3.42
N ARG A 266 16.96 -15.75 -4.50
CA ARG A 266 18.21 -16.42 -4.92
C ARG A 266 19.42 -15.95 -4.12
N SER A 267 19.33 -14.79 -3.49
CA SER A 267 20.34 -14.18 -2.63
C SER A 267 19.66 -13.28 -1.60
N ASP A 268 20.42 -12.87 -0.57
CA ASP A 268 19.93 -11.96 0.46
C ASP A 268 19.45 -10.61 -0.10
N ASP A 269 20.06 -10.13 -1.20
CA ASP A 269 19.65 -8.90 -1.89
C ASP A 269 18.26 -8.99 -2.55
N GLU A 270 17.76 -10.21 -2.79
CA GLU A 270 16.43 -10.47 -3.35
C GLU A 270 15.38 -10.75 -2.26
N VAL A 271 15.77 -10.78 -0.98
CA VAL A 271 14.82 -10.93 0.13
C VAL A 271 14.13 -9.59 0.36
N LEU A 272 12.80 -9.59 0.28
CA LEU A 272 11.95 -8.41 0.46
C LEU A 272 12.36 -7.20 -0.42
N PRO A 273 12.50 -7.38 -1.75
CA PRO A 273 13.09 -6.39 -2.64
C PRO A 273 12.22 -5.14 -2.73
N LEU A 274 12.86 -4.02 -3.05
CA LEU A 274 12.20 -2.72 -3.20
C LEU A 274 11.48 -2.55 -4.54
N VAL A 275 11.87 -3.33 -5.56
CA VAL A 275 11.38 -3.24 -6.94
C VAL A 275 11.18 -4.63 -7.53
N SER A 276 10.24 -4.76 -8.46
CA SER A 276 9.97 -6.02 -9.17
C SER A 276 11.18 -6.46 -10.02
N SER A 277 11.32 -7.78 -10.22
CA SER A 277 12.43 -8.35 -10.99
C SER A 277 12.24 -8.15 -12.51
N PRO A 278 13.32 -8.30 -13.31
CA PRO A 278 13.16 -8.65 -14.71
C PRO A 278 12.55 -10.06 -14.87
N ASN A 279 12.17 -10.43 -16.10
CA ASN A 279 11.80 -11.80 -16.42
C ASN A 279 13.02 -12.72 -16.38
N PHE A 280 12.95 -13.82 -15.64
CA PHE A 280 14.00 -14.84 -15.58
C PHE A 280 13.76 -15.97 -16.58
N SER A 281 14.86 -16.63 -16.97
CA SER A 281 14.86 -17.91 -17.66
C SER A 281 14.80 -19.08 -16.67
N GLN A 282 14.45 -20.28 -17.17
CA GLN A 282 14.40 -21.49 -16.32
C GLN A 282 15.79 -21.87 -15.75
N SER A 283 16.88 -21.50 -16.42
CA SER A 283 18.24 -21.74 -15.91
C SER A 283 18.68 -20.79 -14.79
N GLU A 284 17.95 -19.67 -14.61
CA GLU A 284 18.25 -18.66 -13.59
C GLU A 284 17.48 -18.87 -12.29
N ILE A 285 16.55 -19.83 -12.28
CA ILE A 285 15.71 -20.17 -11.14
C ILE A 285 16.09 -21.55 -10.64
N GLY A 286 16.18 -21.72 -9.32
CA GLY A 286 16.56 -22.97 -8.68
C GLY A 286 15.39 -23.96 -8.57
N GLU A 287 15.44 -24.83 -7.57
CA GLU A 287 14.34 -25.74 -7.26
C GLU A 287 13.18 -25.01 -6.56
N PRO A 288 11.92 -25.33 -6.89
CA PRO A 288 10.78 -24.70 -6.25
C PRO A 288 10.65 -25.14 -4.79
N VAL A 289 10.42 -24.18 -3.90
CA VAL A 289 10.01 -24.45 -2.51
C VAL A 289 8.55 -24.89 -2.44
N MET A 290 7.74 -24.52 -3.44
CA MET A 290 6.38 -25.00 -3.63
C MET A 290 6.10 -25.30 -5.09
N ASP A 291 5.58 -26.50 -5.37
CA ASP A 291 5.13 -26.95 -6.69
C ASP A 291 3.75 -27.60 -6.51
N VAL A 292 2.68 -26.91 -6.91
CA VAL A 292 1.29 -27.29 -6.63
C VAL A 292 0.32 -26.87 -7.73
N VAL A 293 -0.76 -27.62 -7.91
CA VAL A 293 -1.87 -27.21 -8.78
C VAL A 293 -2.95 -26.58 -7.92
N LEU A 294 -3.23 -25.28 -8.06
CA LEU A 294 -4.37 -24.62 -7.41
C LEU A 294 -5.67 -24.95 -8.12
N GLU A 295 -6.74 -25.16 -7.36
CA GLU A 295 -8.11 -25.32 -7.85
C GLU A 295 -8.99 -24.20 -7.29
N ALA A 296 -10.14 -23.95 -7.92
CA ALA A 296 -11.09 -22.93 -7.44
C ALA A 296 -11.34 -23.07 -5.92
N GLY A 297 -11.30 -21.94 -5.21
CA GLY A 297 -11.43 -21.89 -3.75
C GLY A 297 -10.11 -21.93 -2.97
N ASP A 298 -8.99 -22.29 -3.60
CA ASP A 298 -7.68 -22.29 -2.96
C ASP A 298 -7.07 -20.88 -2.85
N LEU A 299 -6.20 -20.70 -1.86
CA LEU A 299 -5.37 -19.49 -1.71
C LEU A 299 -3.88 -19.86 -1.64
N LEU A 300 -3.06 -19.07 -2.32
CA LEU A 300 -1.61 -19.09 -2.22
C LEU A 300 -1.11 -17.69 -1.82
N TYR A 301 -0.38 -17.59 -0.72
CA TYR A 301 0.32 -16.39 -0.30
C TYR A 301 1.83 -16.57 -0.49
N PHE A 302 2.52 -15.52 -0.89
CA PHE A 302 3.98 -15.43 -0.82
C PHE A 302 4.44 -13.96 -0.64
N PRO A 303 5.55 -13.74 0.11
CA PRO A 303 6.15 -12.42 0.23
C PRO A 303 6.73 -11.90 -1.09
N ARG A 304 6.93 -10.58 -1.18
CA ARG A 304 7.74 -9.98 -2.25
C ARG A 304 9.15 -10.59 -2.27
N GLY A 305 9.70 -10.79 -3.47
CA GLY A 305 11.01 -11.45 -3.67
C GLY A 305 10.95 -12.95 -3.92
N PHE A 306 9.82 -13.60 -3.63
CA PHE A 306 9.64 -15.00 -4.02
C PHE A 306 9.36 -15.09 -5.51
N ILE A 307 10.31 -15.69 -6.23
CA ILE A 307 10.13 -15.95 -7.66
C ILE A 307 8.95 -16.91 -7.81
N HIS A 308 8.11 -16.66 -8.80
CA HIS A 308 6.97 -17.51 -9.08
C HIS A 308 6.71 -17.61 -10.59
N GLN A 309 6.08 -18.71 -10.99
CA GLN A 309 5.53 -18.89 -12.32
C GLN A 309 4.30 -19.79 -12.24
N GLY A 310 3.38 -19.61 -13.18
CA GLY A 310 2.24 -20.51 -13.29
C GLY A 310 1.73 -20.71 -14.71
N ASP A 311 1.42 -21.96 -15.03
CA ASP A 311 0.91 -22.43 -16.30
C ASP A 311 -0.40 -23.22 -16.11
N CYS A 312 -1.26 -23.21 -17.14
CA CYS A 312 -2.49 -24.00 -17.10
C CYS A 312 -2.21 -25.42 -17.60
N LEU A 313 -2.83 -26.39 -16.91
CA LEU A 313 -2.88 -27.76 -17.39
C LEU A 313 -3.68 -27.84 -18.71
N PRO A 314 -3.50 -28.90 -19.53
CA PRO A 314 -4.15 -29.00 -20.84
C PRO A 314 -5.69 -29.09 -20.79
N ASP A 315 -6.27 -29.50 -19.66
CA ASP A 315 -7.67 -29.86 -19.50
C ASP A 315 -8.56 -28.72 -18.97
N ALA A 316 -7.98 -27.65 -18.44
CA ALA A 316 -8.74 -26.56 -17.81
C ALA A 316 -8.09 -25.19 -18.05
N HIS A 317 -8.93 -24.16 -18.20
CA HIS A 317 -8.47 -22.78 -18.08
C HIS A 317 -8.19 -22.45 -16.61
N SER A 318 -7.65 -21.26 -16.37
CA SER A 318 -7.56 -20.69 -15.03
C SER A 318 -8.04 -19.25 -15.03
N LEU A 319 -8.82 -18.91 -14.00
CA LEU A 319 -9.06 -17.54 -13.58
C LEU A 319 -8.59 -17.38 -12.12
N HIS A 320 -7.75 -16.41 -11.85
CA HIS A 320 -7.43 -16.01 -10.48
C HIS A 320 -7.38 -14.49 -10.35
N ILE A 321 -7.59 -14.02 -9.14
CA ILE A 321 -7.32 -12.64 -8.75
C ILE A 321 -6.16 -12.64 -7.77
N THR A 322 -5.13 -11.84 -8.04
CA THR A 322 -4.05 -11.59 -7.09
C THR A 322 -4.40 -10.32 -6.34
N ILE A 323 -4.67 -10.43 -5.04
CA ILE A 323 -4.80 -9.28 -4.14
C ILE A 323 -3.38 -8.94 -3.66
N SER A 324 -2.98 -7.68 -3.80
CA SER A 324 -1.64 -7.21 -3.45
C SER A 324 -1.67 -6.06 -2.46
N SER A 325 -0.65 -5.97 -1.60
CA SER A 325 -0.48 -4.84 -0.68
C SER A 325 1.00 -4.62 -0.33
N TYR A 326 1.27 -3.64 0.54
CA TYR A 326 2.57 -3.39 1.15
C TYR A 326 3.69 -2.87 0.22
N GLN A 327 3.32 -2.37 -0.98
CA GLN A 327 4.28 -1.70 -1.87
C GLN A 327 4.88 -0.47 -1.18
N ARG A 328 6.22 -0.37 -1.15
CA ARG A 328 6.96 0.75 -0.53
C ARG A 328 6.49 1.09 0.90
N ASN A 329 6.22 0.04 1.69
CA ASN A 329 5.78 0.16 3.08
C ASN A 329 6.79 -0.38 4.09
N SER A 330 8.09 -0.18 3.83
CA SER A 330 9.18 -0.66 4.68
C SER A 330 9.63 0.37 5.74
N TRP A 331 10.44 -0.09 6.71
CA TRP A 331 11.19 0.80 7.61
C TRP A 331 12.08 1.78 6.86
N GLY A 332 12.67 1.36 5.74
CA GLY A 332 13.48 2.23 4.88
C GLY A 332 12.66 3.37 4.26
N ASP A 333 11.41 3.11 3.86
CA ASP A 333 10.50 4.13 3.34
C ASP A 333 10.11 5.15 4.41
N LEU A 334 9.91 4.71 5.66
CA LEU A 334 9.68 5.62 6.78
C LEU A 334 10.94 6.45 7.09
N LEU A 335 12.11 5.83 7.10
CA LEU A 335 13.38 6.51 7.33
C LEU A 335 13.70 7.55 6.24
N GLN A 336 13.25 7.33 5.00
CA GLN A 336 13.34 8.32 3.92
C GLN A 336 12.52 9.58 4.19
N LYS A 337 11.44 9.50 4.99
CA LYS A 337 10.71 10.69 5.48
C LYS A 337 11.37 11.28 6.73
N LEU A 338 11.83 10.42 7.63
CA LEU A 338 12.37 10.83 8.93
C LEU A 338 13.72 11.55 8.85
N PHE A 339 14.70 10.99 8.13
CA PHE A 339 16.07 11.51 8.16
C PHE A 339 16.20 12.93 7.59
N PRO A 340 15.59 13.28 6.45
CA PRO A 340 15.64 14.66 5.96
C PRO A 340 15.07 15.65 6.96
N ALA A 341 13.91 15.34 7.56
CA ALA A 341 13.28 16.20 8.54
C ALA A 341 14.11 16.35 9.82
N ALA A 342 14.67 15.25 10.33
CA ALA A 342 15.56 15.27 11.50
C ALA A 342 16.82 16.10 11.25
N LEU A 343 17.40 16.00 10.05
CA LEU A 343 18.58 16.77 9.67
C LEU A 343 18.27 18.27 9.55
N GLU A 344 17.11 18.62 9.00
CA GLU A 344 16.65 20.01 8.89
C GLU A 344 16.49 20.64 10.29
N MET A 345 15.82 19.96 11.21
CA MET A 345 15.71 20.40 12.61
C MET A 345 17.08 20.55 13.29
N ALA A 346 17.96 19.56 13.11
CA ALA A 346 19.32 19.63 13.66
C ALA A 346 20.12 20.83 13.13
N LEU A 347 19.95 21.17 11.84
CA LEU A 347 20.58 22.33 11.22
C LEU A 347 20.06 23.66 11.77
N GLU A 348 18.83 23.73 12.24
CA GLU A 348 18.24 24.93 12.85
C GLU A 348 18.63 25.08 14.31
N GLU A 349 18.63 24.00 15.07
CA GLU A 349 18.75 24.04 16.53
C GLU A 349 20.19 23.93 17.02
N ASP A 350 21.09 23.29 16.24
CA ASP A 350 22.41 22.91 16.72
C ASP A 350 23.55 23.38 15.84
N VAL A 351 24.37 24.27 16.40
CA VAL A 351 25.52 24.87 15.73
C VAL A 351 26.56 23.81 15.30
N GLU A 352 26.61 22.64 15.94
CA GLU A 352 27.53 21.57 15.57
C GLU A 352 27.29 21.05 14.15
N PHE A 353 26.04 21.12 13.65
CA PHE A 353 25.65 20.79 12.28
C PHE A 353 25.85 21.95 11.29
N ARG A 354 25.92 23.20 11.79
CA ARG A 354 26.18 24.41 10.99
C ARG A 354 27.66 24.76 10.83
N LYS A 355 28.55 24.16 11.64
CA LYS A 355 30.00 24.36 11.52
C LYS A 355 30.48 23.96 10.12
N GLY A 356 31.27 24.84 9.49
CA GLY A 356 31.86 24.59 8.18
C GLY A 356 32.79 23.38 8.18
N LEU A 357 32.87 22.69 7.03
CA LEU A 357 33.83 21.62 6.81
C LEU A 357 35.28 22.14 6.86
N PRO A 358 36.28 21.31 7.19
CA PRO A 358 37.69 21.69 7.06
C PRO A 358 38.00 22.13 5.64
N LEU A 359 38.68 23.28 5.46
CA LEU A 359 38.88 23.89 4.12
C LEU A 359 39.63 22.98 3.13
N ASP A 360 40.47 22.09 3.64
CA ASP A 360 41.33 21.20 2.87
C ASP A 360 40.79 19.77 2.75
N TYR A 361 39.54 19.51 3.17
CA TYR A 361 38.97 18.16 3.21
C TYR A 361 39.02 17.42 1.86
N LEU A 362 38.93 18.14 0.74
CA LEU A 362 39.04 17.57 -0.61
C LEU A 362 40.42 16.97 -0.92
N THR A 363 41.45 17.35 -0.16
CA THR A 363 42.81 16.80 -0.33
C THR A 363 42.99 15.42 0.30
N TYR A 364 42.05 15.00 1.16
CA TYR A 364 42.13 13.72 1.86
C TYR A 364 40.83 12.93 1.91
N MET A 365 39.66 13.49 1.57
CA MET A 365 38.36 12.79 1.46
C MET A 365 37.94 12.59 0.00
N GLY A 366 36.89 11.78 -0.23
CA GLY A 366 36.36 11.47 -1.56
C GLY A 366 36.97 10.22 -2.20
N VAL A 367 36.33 9.73 -3.27
CA VAL A 367 36.69 8.47 -3.95
C VAL A 367 38.14 8.47 -4.44
N GLN A 368 38.64 9.59 -4.97
CA GLN A 368 40.04 9.71 -5.43
C GLN A 368 41.09 9.53 -4.31
N ASN A 369 40.67 9.69 -3.05
CA ASN A 369 41.51 9.58 -1.86
C ASN A 369 41.10 8.37 -0.99
N SER A 370 40.34 7.40 -1.52
CA SER A 370 39.79 6.29 -0.71
C SER A 370 40.87 5.51 0.06
N ASP A 371 42.02 5.33 -0.60
CA ASP A 371 43.14 4.50 -0.11
C ASP A 371 44.27 5.35 0.47
N LYS A 372 44.05 6.67 0.59
CA LYS A 372 45.06 7.58 1.11
C LYS A 372 45.19 7.39 2.61
N GLU A 373 46.39 7.05 3.09
CA GLU A 373 46.69 7.00 4.52
C GLU A 373 46.92 8.41 5.06
N ASP A 374 45.87 9.00 5.62
CA ASP A 374 45.89 10.33 6.22
C ASP A 374 45.10 10.33 7.53
N PRO A 375 45.70 10.64 8.69
CA PRO A 375 45.01 10.59 9.99
C PRO A 375 43.79 11.51 10.06
N ARG A 376 43.73 12.56 9.22
CA ARG A 376 42.57 13.45 9.13
C ARG A 376 41.33 12.74 8.57
N ARG A 377 41.48 11.68 7.76
CA ARG A 377 40.35 10.86 7.29
C ARG A 377 39.63 10.18 8.44
N THR A 378 40.39 9.61 9.36
CA THR A 378 39.84 8.95 10.56
C THR A 378 39.12 9.97 11.43
N GLN A 379 39.71 11.14 11.65
CA GLN A 379 39.08 12.22 12.44
C GLN A 379 37.81 12.75 11.77
N PHE A 380 37.84 13.01 10.45
CA PHE A 380 36.69 13.46 9.67
C PHE A 380 35.56 12.43 9.75
N THR A 381 35.87 11.15 9.56
CA THR A 381 34.89 10.05 9.61
C THR A 381 34.29 9.90 11.01
N ALA A 382 35.11 9.96 12.06
CA ALA A 382 34.63 9.91 13.44
C ALA A 382 33.69 11.08 13.77
N ARG A 383 34.02 12.29 13.30
CA ARG A 383 33.16 13.47 13.44
C ARG A 383 31.84 13.30 12.69
N LEU A 384 31.88 12.83 11.43
CA LEU A 384 30.68 12.56 10.62
C LEU A 384 29.76 11.54 11.30
N LEU A 385 30.29 10.38 11.72
CA LEU A 385 29.52 9.35 12.42
C LEU A 385 28.97 9.85 13.77
N GLY A 386 29.71 10.72 14.46
CA GLY A 386 29.24 11.40 15.66
C GLY A 386 28.01 12.27 15.39
N LEU A 387 28.06 13.10 14.34
CA LEU A 387 26.92 13.92 13.93
C LEU A 387 25.75 13.07 13.45
N MET A 388 26.00 12.01 12.67
CA MET A 388 24.94 11.09 12.23
C MET A 388 24.19 10.45 13.40
N ARG A 389 24.90 10.05 14.46
CA ARG A 389 24.24 9.55 15.69
C ARG A 389 23.43 10.65 16.37
N LYS A 390 23.96 11.88 16.42
CA LYS A 390 23.30 13.03 17.03
C LYS A 390 22.02 13.46 16.28
N VAL A 391 21.92 13.20 14.97
CA VAL A 391 20.67 13.47 14.20
C VAL A 391 19.47 12.75 14.80
N ALA A 392 19.68 11.57 15.41
CA ALA A 392 18.59 10.81 16.04
C ALA A 392 17.92 11.56 17.20
N ASP A 393 18.65 12.46 17.88
CA ASP A 393 18.11 13.29 18.97
C ASP A 393 17.06 14.30 18.48
N TYR A 394 17.07 14.61 17.18
CA TYR A 394 16.16 15.55 16.52
C TYR A 394 15.08 14.85 15.70
N ALA A 395 14.92 13.52 15.81
CA ALA A 395 14.04 12.74 14.93
C ALA A 395 12.55 13.05 15.15
N PRO A 396 11.83 13.68 14.18
CA PRO A 396 10.41 13.98 14.33
C PRO A 396 9.57 12.77 13.90
N VAL A 397 9.58 11.71 14.72
CA VAL A 397 8.99 10.41 14.38
C VAL A 397 7.52 10.53 13.99
N ASP A 398 6.71 11.20 14.80
CA ASP A 398 5.27 11.34 14.52
C ASP A 398 5.00 12.11 13.22
N ALA A 399 5.78 13.17 12.95
CA ALA A 399 5.67 13.93 11.70
C ALA A 399 6.00 13.08 10.48
N ALA A 400 7.05 12.27 10.55
CA ALA A 400 7.44 11.37 9.47
C ALA A 400 6.37 10.30 9.21
N VAL A 401 5.74 9.78 10.27
CA VAL A 401 4.63 8.84 10.16
C VAL A 401 3.41 9.52 9.53
N ASP A 402 3.09 10.75 9.90
CA ASP A 402 1.99 11.51 9.29
C ASP A 402 2.24 11.79 7.81
N GLN A 403 3.46 12.18 7.42
CA GLN A 403 3.83 12.36 6.01
C GLN A 403 3.68 11.06 5.22
N LYS A 404 4.12 9.93 5.78
CA LYS A 404 3.90 8.62 5.15
C LYS A 404 2.42 8.24 5.08
N ALA A 405 1.64 8.60 6.10
CA ALA A 405 0.22 8.34 6.11
C ALA A 405 -0.56 9.19 5.10
N ARG A 406 -0.11 10.42 4.81
CA ARG A 406 -0.67 11.26 3.74
C ARG A 406 -0.52 10.59 2.37
N ASP A 407 0.67 10.06 2.08
CA ASP A 407 0.91 9.28 0.85
C ASP A 407 -0.04 8.06 0.81
N PHE A 408 -0.12 7.30 1.89
CA PHE A 408 -1.03 6.15 2.00
C PHE A 408 -2.51 6.53 1.77
N LEU A 409 -3.00 7.63 2.36
CA LEU A 409 -4.39 8.06 2.16
C LEU A 409 -4.66 8.43 0.70
N HIS A 410 -3.68 8.98 -0.02
CA HIS A 410 -3.80 9.26 -1.46
C HIS A 410 -3.87 7.97 -2.29
N ASP A 411 -3.15 6.93 -1.87
CA ASP A 411 -3.13 5.61 -2.53
C ASP A 411 -4.44 4.81 -2.32
N CYS A 412 -5.15 5.06 -1.22
CA CYS A 412 -6.32 4.30 -0.79
C CYS A 412 -7.50 4.36 -1.77
N LEU A 413 -8.26 3.27 -1.84
CA LEU A 413 -9.59 3.28 -2.44
C LEU A 413 -10.56 4.08 -1.55
N PRO A 414 -11.57 4.74 -2.12
CA PRO A 414 -12.67 5.31 -1.33
C PRO A 414 -13.44 4.19 -0.63
N PRO A 415 -14.12 4.46 0.50
CA PRO A 415 -14.82 3.43 1.26
C PRO A 415 -16.07 2.95 0.51
N ALA A 416 -16.27 1.63 0.44
CA ALA A 416 -17.56 1.06 0.07
C ALA A 416 -18.51 1.08 1.28
N LEU A 417 -19.41 2.06 1.33
CA LEU A 417 -20.33 2.28 2.46
C LEU A 417 -21.35 1.14 2.59
N THR A 418 -21.67 0.76 3.83
CA THR A 418 -22.82 -0.12 4.08
C THR A 418 -24.12 0.61 3.77
N PRO A 419 -25.24 -0.10 3.54
CA PRO A 419 -26.54 0.56 3.34
C PRO A 419 -26.93 1.52 4.47
N GLU A 420 -26.61 1.16 5.72
CA GLU A 420 -26.85 2.00 6.90
C GLU A 420 -25.97 3.26 6.91
N GLU A 421 -24.67 3.10 6.66
CA GLU A 421 -23.71 4.23 6.55
C GLU A 421 -24.11 5.18 5.43
N LYS A 422 -24.54 4.64 4.28
CA LYS A 422 -25.04 5.45 3.16
C LYS A 422 -26.30 6.21 3.54
N ALA A 423 -27.29 5.54 4.16
CA ALA A 423 -28.56 6.16 4.52
C ALA A 423 -28.43 7.29 5.55
N SER A 424 -27.42 7.23 6.43
CA SER A 424 -27.23 8.19 7.52
C SER A 424 -26.08 9.19 7.30
N SER A 425 -25.44 9.16 6.13
CA SER A 425 -24.43 10.13 5.72
C SER A 425 -25.00 11.14 4.71
N VAL A 426 -24.18 12.08 4.25
CA VAL A 426 -24.56 13.03 3.19
C VAL A 426 -25.04 12.34 1.91
N GLN A 427 -24.56 11.13 1.60
CA GLN A 427 -25.01 10.37 0.43
C GLN A 427 -26.47 9.92 0.52
N GLY A 428 -27.03 9.84 1.72
CA GLY A 428 -28.43 9.52 2.00
C GLY A 428 -29.28 10.75 2.35
N ALA A 429 -28.72 11.96 2.25
CA ALA A 429 -29.44 13.18 2.61
C ALA A 429 -30.73 13.34 1.77
N PRO A 430 -31.80 13.90 2.35
CA PRO A 430 -33.10 13.99 1.68
C PRO A 430 -33.16 15.03 0.55
N ALA A 431 -32.07 15.77 0.33
CA ALA A 431 -31.98 16.79 -0.70
C ALA A 431 -32.24 16.22 -2.09
N ARG A 432 -33.26 16.74 -2.78
CA ARG A 432 -33.68 16.24 -4.10
C ARG A 432 -34.42 17.31 -4.90
N TRP A 433 -34.43 17.14 -6.22
CA TRP A 433 -35.32 17.89 -7.09
C TRP A 433 -36.68 17.22 -7.12
N ASP A 434 -37.72 17.90 -6.62
CA ASP A 434 -39.10 17.40 -6.65
C ASP A 434 -40.09 18.56 -6.82
N ARG A 435 -41.14 18.33 -7.60
CA ARG A 435 -42.18 19.32 -7.94
C ARG A 435 -41.62 20.67 -8.44
N GLY A 436 -40.54 20.63 -9.23
CA GLY A 436 -39.95 21.82 -9.85
C GLY A 436 -39.13 22.71 -8.90
N ALA A 437 -38.77 22.22 -7.72
CA ALA A 437 -37.91 22.93 -6.78
C ALA A 437 -36.93 21.98 -6.07
N ALA A 438 -35.83 22.54 -5.55
CA ALA A 438 -34.97 21.82 -4.62
C ALA A 438 -35.69 21.70 -3.26
N GLN A 439 -35.87 20.47 -2.79
CA GLN A 439 -36.47 20.15 -1.50
C GLN A 439 -35.45 19.45 -0.59
N GLY A 440 -35.66 19.47 0.72
CA GLY A 440 -34.83 18.72 1.67
C GLY A 440 -33.39 19.22 1.82
N THR A 441 -33.11 20.47 1.44
CA THR A 441 -31.76 21.08 1.49
C THR A 441 -31.35 21.56 2.88
N ALA A 442 -32.30 21.77 3.79
CA ALA A 442 -32.01 22.20 5.17
C ALA A 442 -31.69 20.97 6.05
N LEU A 443 -30.40 20.73 6.30
CA LEU A 443 -29.94 19.75 7.28
C LEU A 443 -30.30 20.21 8.70
N LYS A 444 -31.02 19.37 9.45
CA LYS A 444 -31.45 19.67 10.83
C LYS A 444 -30.49 19.06 11.85
N MET A 445 -29.19 19.32 11.73
CA MET A 445 -28.23 18.93 12.75
C MET A 445 -28.43 19.81 14.01
N LYS A 446 -28.44 19.18 15.19
CA LYS A 446 -28.68 19.83 16.49
C LYS A 446 -27.62 19.38 17.49
N GLY A 447 -27.53 20.03 18.65
CA GLY A 447 -26.56 19.67 19.70
C GLY A 447 -26.62 18.20 20.13
N HIS A 448 -27.82 17.64 20.25
CA HIS A 448 -28.02 16.23 20.61
C HIS A 448 -27.89 15.25 19.43
N THR A 449 -27.69 15.73 18.20
CA THR A 449 -27.43 14.86 17.05
C THR A 449 -26.15 14.09 17.34
N LYS A 450 -26.19 12.77 17.21
CA LYS A 450 -25.03 11.93 17.46
C LYS A 450 -24.33 11.62 16.14
N ILE A 451 -23.03 11.87 16.09
CA ILE A 451 -22.16 11.64 14.93
C ILE A 451 -21.02 10.70 15.29
N ARG A 452 -20.47 10.02 14.29
CA ARG A 452 -19.17 9.34 14.35
C ARG A 452 -18.51 9.38 12.98
N LEU A 453 -17.19 9.21 12.92
CA LEU A 453 -16.51 8.95 11.64
C LEU A 453 -17.13 7.73 10.95
N ILE A 454 -17.29 7.80 9.63
CA ILE A 454 -17.90 6.71 8.86
C ILE A 454 -17.05 5.43 8.98
N ARG A 455 -15.74 5.56 8.74
CA ARG A 455 -14.73 4.51 8.90
C ARG A 455 -13.60 5.00 9.79
N ASP A 456 -12.90 4.08 10.42
CA ASP A 456 -11.74 4.40 11.25
C ASP A 456 -10.61 5.05 10.43
N GLY A 457 -10.25 4.43 9.30
CA GLY A 457 -9.22 4.93 8.39
C GLY A 457 -9.71 5.97 7.37
N ILE A 458 -10.86 6.61 7.59
CA ILE A 458 -11.45 7.56 6.62
C ILE A 458 -10.62 8.84 6.47
N ALA A 459 -9.98 9.27 7.56
CA ALA A 459 -9.30 10.54 7.65
C ALA A 459 -8.18 10.49 8.68
N ARG A 460 -7.18 11.36 8.50
CA ARG A 460 -6.07 11.55 9.43
C ARG A 460 -5.78 13.02 9.58
N LEU A 461 -5.58 13.44 10.82
CA LEU A 461 -5.10 14.77 11.14
C LEU A 461 -3.59 14.79 10.90
N CYS A 462 -3.12 15.75 10.13
CA CYS A 462 -1.70 15.92 9.79
C CYS A 462 -1.31 17.38 9.95
N SER A 463 -0.02 17.63 10.20
CA SER A 463 0.54 18.98 10.10
C SER A 463 1.09 19.22 8.70
N ASN A 464 0.97 20.46 8.24
CA ASN A 464 1.64 20.99 7.06
C ASN A 464 2.62 22.12 7.40
N GLY A 465 3.24 22.07 8.59
CA GLY A 465 3.99 23.17 9.19
C GLY A 465 3.09 23.96 10.14
N ASP A 466 2.66 25.14 9.74
CA ASP A 466 1.88 26.06 10.60
C ASP A 466 0.39 25.67 10.70
N GLU A 467 -0.11 24.93 9.72
CA GLU A 467 -1.53 24.56 9.58
C GLU A 467 -1.80 23.10 9.96
N VAL A 468 -2.99 22.88 10.51
CA VAL A 468 -3.54 21.54 10.76
C VAL A 468 -4.46 21.19 9.62
N VAL A 469 -4.22 20.07 8.96
CA VAL A 469 -5.05 19.60 7.85
C VAL A 469 -5.64 18.24 8.16
N LEU A 470 -6.90 18.04 7.77
CA LEU A 470 -7.53 16.73 7.78
C LEU A 470 -7.44 16.13 6.38
N CYS A 471 -6.51 15.20 6.19
CA CYS A 471 -6.40 14.41 4.96
C CYS A 471 -7.44 13.28 4.99
N HIS A 472 -8.07 12.95 3.85
CA HIS A 472 -9.14 11.94 3.82
C HIS A 472 -9.23 11.19 2.49
N ILE A 473 -9.90 10.02 2.53
CA ILE A 473 -10.07 9.12 1.37
C ILE A 473 -11.46 9.17 0.74
N ALA A 474 -12.40 9.91 1.34
CA ALA A 474 -13.82 9.88 0.93
C ALA A 474 -14.06 10.23 -0.55
N ASP A 475 -13.25 11.15 -1.10
CA ASP A 475 -13.35 11.63 -2.47
C ASP A 475 -12.27 11.04 -3.40
N ASN A 476 -11.58 9.98 -2.97
CA ASN A 476 -10.64 9.27 -3.83
C ASN A 476 -11.38 8.57 -4.97
N SER A 477 -10.69 8.38 -6.09
CA SER A 477 -11.19 7.54 -7.17
C SER A 477 -10.94 6.06 -6.91
N ARG A 478 -11.77 5.19 -7.51
CA ARG A 478 -11.47 3.76 -7.64
C ARG A 478 -10.28 3.48 -8.59
N VAL A 479 -9.86 4.49 -9.35
CA VAL A 479 -8.66 4.45 -10.20
C VAL A 479 -7.51 5.12 -9.44
N TYR A 480 -6.42 4.38 -9.26
CA TYR A 480 -5.24 4.83 -8.52
C TYR A 480 -4.74 6.19 -9.01
N HIS A 481 -4.60 7.15 -8.08
CA HIS A 481 -4.10 8.51 -8.32
C HIS A 481 -4.80 9.27 -9.46
N LYS A 482 -6.04 8.92 -9.82
CA LYS A 482 -6.82 9.72 -10.77
C LYS A 482 -7.14 11.11 -10.21
N GLU A 483 -7.27 11.20 -8.90
CA GLU A 483 -7.53 12.43 -8.16
C GLU A 483 -6.27 12.88 -7.42
N GLU A 484 -6.10 14.19 -7.25
CA GLU A 484 -5.10 14.77 -6.35
C GLU A 484 -5.44 14.46 -4.87
N PRO A 485 -4.44 14.46 -3.96
CA PRO A 485 -4.67 14.29 -2.52
C PRO A 485 -5.75 15.23 -1.98
N LYS A 486 -6.64 14.71 -1.12
CA LYS A 486 -7.77 15.47 -0.57
C LYS A 486 -7.52 15.83 0.89
N SER A 487 -7.62 17.12 1.20
CA SER A 487 -7.51 17.65 2.55
C SER A 487 -8.20 19.00 2.68
N PHE A 488 -8.50 19.38 3.91
CA PHE A 488 -8.93 20.74 4.25
C PHE A 488 -8.41 21.12 5.64
N GLU A 489 -8.29 22.41 5.89
CA GLU A 489 -7.79 22.95 7.15
C GLU A 489 -8.77 22.69 8.30
N ILE A 490 -8.22 22.38 9.47
CA ILE A 490 -8.93 22.34 10.75
C ILE A 490 -8.38 23.46 11.61
N SER A 491 -9.25 24.34 12.10
CA SER A 491 -8.81 25.46 12.93
C SER A 491 -8.29 24.98 14.30
N ASP A 492 -7.53 25.84 14.98
CA ASP A 492 -6.97 25.54 16.31
C ASP A 492 -8.10 25.22 17.31
N GLU A 493 -9.21 25.94 17.22
CA GLU A 493 -10.41 25.79 18.07
C GLU A 493 -11.16 24.46 17.82
N GLN A 494 -10.97 23.86 16.66
CA GLN A 494 -11.62 22.60 16.25
C GLN A 494 -10.70 21.38 16.36
N THR A 495 -9.40 21.59 16.53
CA THR A 495 -8.37 20.53 16.52
C THR A 495 -8.62 19.49 17.62
N GLU A 496 -8.88 19.92 18.86
CA GLU A 496 -9.15 19.00 19.97
C GLU A 496 -10.43 18.18 19.74
N ALA A 497 -11.46 18.80 19.16
CA ALA A 497 -12.70 18.11 18.82
C ALA A 497 -12.51 17.07 17.71
N MET A 498 -11.67 17.35 16.72
CA MET A 498 -11.32 16.39 15.68
C MET A 498 -10.53 15.20 16.25
N GLU A 499 -9.52 15.45 17.11
CA GLU A 499 -8.80 14.38 17.84
C GLU A 499 -9.75 13.53 18.69
N PHE A 500 -10.66 14.17 19.42
CA PHE A 500 -11.66 13.50 20.25
C PHE A 500 -12.56 12.60 19.40
N LEU A 501 -13.02 13.08 18.23
CA LEU A 501 -13.88 12.32 17.33
C LEU A 501 -13.16 11.10 16.73
N ILE A 502 -11.88 11.25 16.32
CA ILE A 502 -11.04 10.14 15.84
C ILE A 502 -10.88 9.08 16.94
N ARG A 503 -10.51 9.50 18.16
CA ARG A 503 -10.28 8.58 19.29
C ARG A 503 -11.57 7.93 19.81
N SER A 504 -12.72 8.56 19.57
CA SER A 504 -14.03 8.05 20.00
C SER A 504 -14.58 6.97 19.09
N TYR A 505 -14.06 6.82 17.87
CA TYR A 505 -14.48 5.75 16.96
C TYR A 505 -14.39 4.36 17.63
N PRO A 506 -15.40 3.47 17.50
CA PRO A 506 -16.61 3.56 16.66
C PRO A 506 -17.84 4.14 17.39
N LYS A 507 -17.66 4.78 18.56
CA LYS A 507 -18.79 5.28 19.36
C LYS A 507 -19.35 6.55 18.75
N PHE A 508 -20.68 6.63 18.76
CA PHE A 508 -21.40 7.86 18.48
C PHE A 508 -21.24 8.85 19.64
N VAL A 509 -20.94 10.10 19.31
CA VAL A 509 -20.84 11.22 20.25
C VAL A 509 -21.81 12.32 19.84
N SER A 510 -22.40 13.03 20.80
CA SER A 510 -23.28 14.17 20.50
C SER A 510 -22.47 15.38 20.03
N VAL A 511 -23.01 16.17 19.11
CA VAL A 511 -22.37 17.42 18.65
C VAL A 511 -22.06 18.35 19.84
N GLU A 512 -22.96 18.46 20.81
CA GLU A 512 -22.75 19.31 22.00
C GLU A 512 -21.58 18.86 22.90
N SER A 513 -21.20 17.57 22.82
CA SER A 513 -20.08 16.99 23.59
C SER A 513 -18.72 17.17 22.94
N LEU A 514 -18.65 17.71 21.71
CA LEU A 514 -17.38 18.02 21.08
C LEU A 514 -16.61 19.06 21.92
N PRO A 515 -15.32 18.85 22.21
CA PRO A 515 -14.50 19.79 22.97
C PRO A 515 -14.08 20.97 22.08
N CYS A 516 -15.02 21.90 21.87
CA CYS A 516 -14.77 23.24 21.35
C CYS A 516 -15.30 24.27 22.36
N ASP A 517 -14.74 25.48 22.32
CA ASP A 517 -15.10 26.57 23.23
C ASP A 517 -16.53 27.07 23.01
N THR A 518 -16.96 27.19 21.74
CA THR A 518 -18.29 27.69 21.40
C THR A 518 -19.17 26.60 20.79
N PHE A 519 -20.49 26.74 20.91
CA PHE A 519 -21.44 25.84 20.24
C PHE A 519 -21.40 26.00 18.70
N GLU A 520 -21.06 27.19 18.22
CA GLU A 520 -20.92 27.48 16.79
C GLU A 520 -19.78 26.66 16.17
N ASP A 521 -18.62 26.57 16.84
CA ASP A 521 -17.50 25.76 16.37
C ASP A 521 -17.84 24.27 16.31
N LYS A 522 -18.55 23.76 17.33
CA LYS A 522 -19.03 22.36 17.36
C LYS A 522 -19.94 22.06 16.18
N MET A 523 -20.89 22.96 15.92
CA MET A 523 -21.85 22.80 14.83
C MET A 523 -21.15 22.91 13.47
N SER A 524 -20.27 23.89 13.31
CA SER A 524 -19.48 24.11 12.10
C SER A 524 -18.63 22.87 11.76
N LEU A 525 -17.87 22.35 12.73
CA LEU A 525 -17.08 21.12 12.57
C LEU A 525 -17.96 19.91 12.23
N ALA A 526 -19.08 19.71 12.92
CA ALA A 526 -19.96 18.58 12.65
C ALA A 526 -20.59 18.65 11.25
N MET A 527 -20.98 19.84 10.82
CA MET A 527 -21.56 20.09 9.49
C MET A 527 -20.53 19.88 8.38
N ILE A 528 -19.34 20.47 8.50
CA ILE A 528 -18.30 20.37 7.45
C ILE A 528 -17.85 18.92 7.24
N LEU A 529 -17.74 18.14 8.32
CA LEU A 529 -17.43 16.71 8.27
C LEU A 529 -18.56 15.90 7.63
N PHE A 530 -19.83 16.26 7.91
CA PHE A 530 -20.98 15.57 7.34
C PHE A 530 -21.07 15.83 5.84
N GLU A 531 -20.97 17.09 5.42
CA GLU A 531 -21.03 17.51 4.02
C GLU A 531 -19.93 16.86 3.17
N ARG A 532 -18.74 16.64 3.75
CA ARG A 532 -17.62 15.91 3.10
C ARG A 532 -17.73 14.38 3.18
N GLY A 533 -18.81 13.85 3.75
CA GLY A 533 -19.01 12.41 3.88
C GLY A 533 -17.97 11.72 4.79
N LEU A 534 -17.45 12.43 5.79
CA LEU A 534 -16.46 11.91 6.74
C LEU A 534 -17.12 11.37 8.01
N VAL A 535 -18.31 11.89 8.34
CA VAL A 535 -19.16 11.40 9.44
C VAL A 535 -20.53 10.99 8.94
N HIS A 536 -21.21 10.18 9.75
CA HIS A 536 -22.63 9.89 9.59
C HIS A 536 -23.33 9.97 10.96
N THR A 537 -24.66 10.10 10.93
CA THR A 537 -25.48 10.26 12.13
C THR A 537 -26.00 8.93 12.66
N SER A 538 -26.39 8.89 13.95
CA SER A 538 -26.99 7.68 14.53
C SER A 538 -28.38 7.36 13.94
N GLU A 539 -29.04 8.35 13.36
CA GLU A 539 -30.33 8.22 12.66
C GLU A 539 -30.29 9.02 11.35
N PRO A 540 -30.82 8.48 10.23
CA PRO A 540 -30.93 9.23 8.98
C PRO A 540 -31.74 10.51 9.12
N PHE A 541 -31.32 11.57 8.43
CA PHE A 541 -32.14 12.79 8.32
C PHE A 541 -33.40 12.50 7.50
N ARG A 542 -34.56 12.78 8.09
CA ARG A 542 -35.86 12.61 7.40
C ARG A 542 -36.18 13.85 6.57
N PRO A 543 -36.86 13.69 5.42
CA PRO A 543 -37.43 14.83 4.69
C PRO A 543 -38.35 15.62 5.63
N SER A 544 -38.23 16.95 5.58
CA SER A 544 -39.10 17.88 6.31
C SER A 544 -40.49 17.94 5.72
#